data_AF-A0AAV9NAH7-F1
#
_entry.id   AF-A0AAV9NAH7-F1
#
_cell.length_a   1.000
_cell.length_b   1.000
_cell.length_c   1.000
_cell.angle_alpha   90.00
_cell.angle_beta   90.00
_cell.angle_gamma   90.00
#
_symmetry.space_group_name_H-M   'P 1'
#
loop_
_entity.id
_entity.type
_entity.pdbx_description
1 polymer ?
#
loop_
_entity_poly.entity_id
_entity_poly.type
_entity_poly.pdbx_seq_one_letter_code
_entity_poly.pdbx_strand_id
1 'polypeptide(L)' 'MKHIGDDEFNCSILRMLWEERNEDYIPHKPFADWAEIEDAIFKGLIKAMMNLDPSKRITAHQALEHPWVADCEVD' A
#
# COMPACT_ATOMS: atom_id res chain seq x y z
N MET A 1 -1.45 -15.12 -2.46
CA MET A 1 -1.81 -14.84 -1.05
C MET A 1 -0.95 -15.65 -0.08
N LYS A 2 0.38 -15.71 -0.27
CA LYS A 2 1.29 -16.58 0.52
C LYS A 2 1.36 -16.25 2.02
N HIS A 3 0.87 -15.07 2.41
CA HIS A 3 0.97 -14.54 3.78
C HIS A 3 -0.39 -14.41 4.47
N ILE A 4 -1.45 -14.81 3.79
CA ILE A 4 -2.76 -15.04 4.39
C ILE A 4 -2.75 -16.55 4.66
N GLY A 5 -3.00 -16.97 5.90
CA GLY A 5 -2.91 -18.39 6.28
C GLY A 5 -3.64 -19.30 5.30
N ASP A 6 -3.18 -20.55 5.20
CA ASP A 6 -3.56 -21.50 4.14
C ASP A 6 -5.04 -21.96 4.16
N ASP A 7 -5.90 -21.26 4.91
CA ASP A 7 -7.33 -21.49 4.93
C ASP A 7 -7.96 -21.01 3.60
N GLU A 8 -8.39 -21.99 2.81
CA GLU A 8 -8.96 -21.79 1.47
C GLU A 8 -10.21 -20.91 1.49
N PHE A 9 -11.01 -20.99 2.57
CA PHE A 9 -12.19 -20.16 2.77
C PHE A 9 -11.83 -18.69 2.97
N ASN A 10 -10.90 -18.37 3.88
CA ASN A 10 -10.42 -17.00 4.10
C ASN A 10 -9.81 -16.39 2.84
N CYS A 11 -9.00 -17.14 2.09
CA CYS A 11 -8.44 -16.69 0.82
C CYS A 11 -9.54 -16.38 -0.21
N SER A 12 -10.58 -17.20 -0.27
CA SER A 12 -11.70 -17.01 -1.19
C SER A 12 -12.52 -15.77 -0.85
N ILE A 13 -12.85 -15.56 0.43
CA ILE A 13 -13.58 -14.37 0.90
C ILE A 13 -12.77 -13.10 0.63
N LEU A 14 -11.49 -13.08 1.01
CA LEU A 14 -10.63 -11.92 0.78
C LEU A 14 -10.47 -11.61 -0.71
N ARG A 15 -10.44 -12.65 -1.57
CA ARG A 15 -10.37 -12.47 -3.01
C ARG A 15 -11.66 -11.85 -3.57
N MET A 16 -12.82 -12.34 -3.15
CA MET A 16 -14.12 -11.79 -3.55
C MET A 16 -14.23 -10.30 -3.16
N LEU A 17 -13.92 -9.96 -1.90
CA LEU A 17 -13.91 -8.58 -1.42
C LEU A 17 -12.89 -7.70 -2.17
N TRP A 18 -11.75 -8.26 -2.54
CA TRP A 18 -10.70 -7.54 -3.27
C TRP A 18 -11.03 -7.33 -4.75
N GLU A 19 -11.76 -8.25 -5.38
CA GLU A 19 -12.17 -8.15 -6.77
C GLU A 19 -13.31 -7.12 -6.95
N GLU A 20 -14.25 -7.07 -6.00
CA GLU A 20 -15.41 -6.16 -6.02
C GLU A 20 -15.01 -4.68 -6.09
N ARG A 21 -13.84 -4.30 -5.57
CA ARG A 21 -13.36 -2.90 -5.63
C ARG A 21 -13.19 -2.35 -7.05
N ASN A 22 -13.14 -3.23 -8.06
CA ASN A 22 -12.98 -2.83 -9.46
C ASN A 22 -14.34 -2.58 -10.13
N GLU A 23 -15.45 -2.77 -9.41
CA GLU A 23 -16.79 -2.50 -9.90
C GLU A 23 -17.05 -0.99 -10.04
N ASP A 24 -17.70 -0.58 -11.13
CA ASP A 24 -17.88 0.83 -11.52
C ASP A 24 -18.67 1.66 -10.49
N TYR A 25 -19.50 1.02 -9.67
CA TYR A 25 -20.27 1.69 -8.61
C TYR A 25 -19.46 1.94 -7.33
N ILE A 26 -18.28 1.32 -7.21
CA ILE A 26 -17.36 1.54 -6.09
C ILE A 26 -16.35 2.60 -6.55
N PRO A 27 -16.35 3.81 -5.98
CA PRO A 27 -15.43 4.88 -6.38
C PRO A 27 -14.00 4.65 -5.84
N HIS A 28 -13.55 3.40 -5.78
CA HIS A 28 -12.23 3.05 -5.30
C HIS A 28 -11.16 3.49 -6.31
N LYS A 29 -10.22 4.31 -5.83
CA LYS A 29 -9.02 4.68 -6.57
C LYS A 29 -7.79 4.21 -5.81
N PRO A 30 -6.85 3.50 -6.47
CA PRO A 30 -5.55 3.23 -5.87
C PRO A 30 -4.90 4.52 -5.38
N PHE A 31 -4.18 4.47 -4.26
CA PHE A 31 -3.47 5.63 -3.71
C PHE A 31 -2.55 6.32 -4.74
N ALA A 32 -2.02 5.55 -5.69
CA ALA A 32 -1.23 6.06 -6.80
C ALA A 32 -1.94 7.14 -7.64
N ASP A 33 -3.26 7.04 -7.73
CA ASP A 33 -4.13 7.81 -8.64
C ASP A 33 -4.89 8.92 -7.91
N TRP A 34 -4.60 9.15 -6.62
CA TRP A 34 -5.17 10.26 -5.85
C TRP A 34 -4.58 11.57 -6.37
N ALA A 35 -5.45 12.46 -6.83
CA ALA A 35 -5.08 13.71 -7.48
C ALA A 35 -4.61 14.77 -6.49
N GLU A 36 -5.08 14.68 -5.25
CA GLU A 36 -4.80 15.59 -4.14
C GLU A 36 -3.38 15.47 -3.60
N ILE A 37 -2.70 14.37 -3.93
CA ILE A 37 -1.34 14.10 -3.49
C ILE A 37 -0.38 14.43 -4.64
N GLU A 38 0.28 15.56 -4.58
CA GLU A 38 1.17 16.01 -5.67
C GLU A 38 2.64 15.58 -5.44
N ASP A 39 3.04 15.39 -4.19
CA ASP A 39 4.40 15.03 -3.82
C ASP A 39 4.75 13.60 -4.28
N ALA A 40 5.58 13.50 -5.31
CA ALA A 40 6.04 12.24 -5.89
C ALA A 40 6.92 11.44 -4.93
N ILE A 41 7.67 12.10 -4.05
CA ILE A 41 8.56 11.46 -3.07
C ILE A 41 7.70 10.84 -1.97
N PHE A 42 6.72 11.56 -1.44
CA PHE A 42 5.73 11.02 -0.51
C PHE A 42 4.96 9.83 -1.11
N LYS A 43 4.50 9.97 -2.36
CA LYS A 43 3.83 8.87 -3.08
C LYS A 43 4.71 7.63 -3.17
N GLY A 44 6.01 7.82 -3.43
CA GLY A 44 7.00 6.75 -3.45
C GLY A 44 7.08 6.01 -2.11
N LEU A 45 7.19 6.75 -1.00
CA LEU A 45 7.23 6.19 0.35
C LEU A 45 6.02 5.30 0.64
N ILE A 46 4.82 5.85 0.48
CA ILE A 46 3.57 5.13 0.81
C ILE A 46 3.42 3.88 -0.07
N LYS A 47 3.76 3.96 -1.37
CA LYS A 47 3.75 2.79 -2.26
C LYS A 47 4.71 1.69 -1.78
N ALA A 48 5.89 2.07 -1.31
CA ALA A 48 6.88 1.14 -0.79
C ALA A 48 6.44 0.49 0.54
N MET A 49 5.82 1.27 1.44
CA MET A 49 5.28 0.79 2.72
C MET A 49 4.03 -0.09 2.54
N MET A 50 3.18 0.21 1.55
CA MET A 50 1.94 -0.50 1.27
C MET A 50 2.11 -1.64 0.26
N ASN A 51 3.34 -2.06 -0.04
CA ASN A 51 3.55 -3.18 -0.96
C ASN A 51 2.90 -4.45 -0.40
N LEU A 52 2.00 -5.06 -1.19
CA LEU A 52 1.27 -6.25 -0.78
C LEU A 52 2.21 -7.45 -0.57
N ASP A 53 3.30 -7.52 -1.34
CA ASP A 53 4.36 -8.51 -1.19
C ASP A 53 5.30 -8.09 -0.05
N PRO A 54 5.27 -8.78 1.11
CA PRO A 54 6.10 -8.40 2.26
C PRO A 54 7.60 -8.47 1.97
N SER A 55 8.03 -9.28 0.99
CA SER A 55 9.44 -9.34 0.59
C SER A 55 9.90 -8.09 -0.16
N LYS A 56 8.96 -7.31 -0.70
CA LYS A 56 9.19 -6.04 -1.42
C LYS A 56 8.78 -4.83 -0.60
N ARG A 57 8.17 -5.03 0.57
CA ARG A 57 7.78 -3.97 1.49
C ARG A 57 9.01 -3.46 2.23
N ILE A 58 9.19 -2.15 2.28
CA ILE A 58 10.33 -1.57 2.99
C ILE A 58 10.21 -1.79 4.51
N THR A 59 11.36 -1.91 5.16
CA THR A 59 11.45 -2.01 6.63
C THR A 59 11.27 -0.64 7.30
N ALA A 60 11.05 -0.64 8.62
CA ALA A 60 10.99 0.60 9.39
C ALA A 60 12.28 1.43 9.26
N HIS A 61 13.45 0.77 9.27
CA HIS A 61 14.73 1.45 9.09
C HIS A 61 14.83 2.13 7.71
N GLN A 62 14.50 1.41 6.64
CA GLN A 62 14.47 1.98 5.28
C GLN A 62 13.43 3.10 5.11
N ALA A 63 12.30 3.03 5.83
CA ALA A 63 11.32 4.09 5.83
C ALA A 63 11.84 5.38 6.50
N LEU A 64 12.60 5.25 7.59
CA LEU A 64 13.25 6.40 8.25
C LEU A 64 14.35 7.04 7.40
N GLU A 65 15.03 6.25 6.55
CA GLU A 65 16.02 6.75 5.59
C GLU A 65 15.39 7.35 4.32
N HIS A 66 14.08 7.23 4.13
CA HIS A 66 13.42 7.74 2.94
C HIS A 66 13.45 9.28 2.94
N PRO A 67 13.75 9.95 1.80
CA PRO A 67 13.93 11.41 1.77
C PRO A 67 12.77 12.19 2.38
N TRP A 68 11.53 11.78 2.10
CA TRP A 68 10.34 12.40 2.69
C TRP A 68 10.34 12.42 4.23
N VAL A 69 10.87 11.39 4.89
CA VAL A 69 10.95 11.31 6.36
C VAL A 69 12.22 11.97 6.88
N ALA A 70 13.35 11.75 6.22
CA ALA A 70 14.64 12.27 6.65
C ALA A 70 14.72 13.81 6.59
N ASP A 71 13.96 14.45 5.69
CA ASP A 71 13.90 15.91 5.56
C ASP A 71 12.95 16.56 6.59
N CYS A 72 12.25 15.78 7.40
CA CYS A 72 11.42 16.29 8.49
C CYS A 72 12.31 16.56 9.71
N GLU A 73 12.63 17.84 9.98
CA GLU A 73 13.21 18.22 11.27
C GLU A 73 12.22 17.88 12.39
N VAL A 74 12.69 17.14 13.40
CA VAL A 74 11.91 16.85 14.59
C VAL A 74 12.27 17.93 15.61
N ASP A 75 11.35 18.88 15.83
CA ASP A 75 11.42 19.88 16.90
C ASP A 75 11.44 19.24 18.31
#